data_AF-A0A7W1ZAH8-F1
#
_entry.id   AF-A0A7W1ZAH8-F1
#
_cell.length_a   1.000
_cell.length_b   1.000
_cell.length_c   1.000
_cell.angle_alpha   90.00
_cell.angle_beta   90.00
_cell.angle_gamma   90.00
#
_symmetry.space_group_name_H-M   'P 1'
#
loop_
_entity.id
_entity.type
_entity.pdbx_description
1 polymer ?
#
loop_
_entity_poly.entity_id
_entity_poly.type
_entity_poly.pdbx_seq_one_letter_code
_entity_poly.pdbx_strand_id
1 'polypeptide(L)' 'MSRERELADRLEAVLADVDDLSFDQLQQALANGATSRPASDKVLAQVRRAVEKAERLLRQLDDGSSGGGDDA' A
#
# COMPACT_ATOMS: atom_id res chain seq x y z
N MET A 1 10.26 7.11 17.59
CA MET A 1 9.49 6.86 16.36
C MET A 1 8.36 7.87 16.35
N SER A 2 8.15 8.61 15.27
CA SER A 2 6.99 9.49 15.13
C SER A 2 5.74 8.64 14.86
N ARG A 3 4.56 9.21 15.11
CA ARG A 3 3.28 8.53 14.85
C ARG A 3 3.06 8.33 13.36
N GLU A 4 3.55 9.27 12.56
CA GLU A 4 3.55 9.26 11.11
C GLU A 4 4.32 8.05 10.57
N ARG A 5 5.53 7.82 11.10
CA ARG A 5 6.35 6.67 10.75
C ARG A 5 5.68 5.34 11.11
N GLU A 6 5.12 5.23 12.32
CA GLU A 6 4.38 4.03 12.73
C GLU A 6 3.19 3.72 11.83
N LEU A 7 2.47 4.75 11.37
CA LEU A 7 1.38 4.57 10.41
C LEU A 7 1.89 4.17 9.03
N ALA A 8 3.01 4.74 8.56
CA ALA A 8 3.63 4.36 7.29
C ALA A 8 4.06 2.89 7.30
N ASP A 9 4.74 2.43 8.36
CA ASP A 9 5.20 1.04 8.49
C ASP A 9 4.01 0.06 8.55
N ARG A 10 2.88 0.47 9.15
CA ARG A 10 1.63 -0.32 9.10
C ARG A 10 1.02 -0.39 7.70
N LEU A 11 1.06 0.71 6.94
CA LEU A 11 0.58 0.70 5.56
C LEU A 11 1.45 -0.17 4.66
N GLU A 12 2.76 -0.25 4.92
CA GLU A 12 3.67 -1.18 4.25
C GLU A 12 3.28 -2.64 4.48
N ALA A 13 2.93 -3.02 5.72
CA ALA A 13 2.38 -4.35 6.01
C ALA A 13 1.06 -4.61 5.26
N VAL A 14 0.17 -3.63 5.21
CA VAL A 14 -1.09 -3.74 4.45
C VAL A 14 -0.83 -3.89 2.94
N LEU A 15 0.23 -3.30 2.38
CA LEU A 15 0.60 -3.52 0.97
C LEU A 15 0.96 -4.98 0.70
N ALA A 16 1.70 -5.62 1.60
CA ALA A 16 2.01 -7.04 1.50
C ALA A 16 0.73 -7.89 1.51
N ASP A 17 -0.20 -7.61 2.44
CA ASP A 17 -1.49 -8.31 2.51
C ASP A 17 -2.33 -8.12 1.22
N VAL A 18 -2.27 -6.95 0.59
CA VAL A 18 -2.97 -6.66 -0.68
C VAL A 18 -2.34 -7.43 -1.85
N ASP A 19 -1.02 -7.56 -1.87
CA ASP A 19 -0.30 -8.33 -2.89
C ASP A 19 -0.60 -9.83 -2.74
N ASP A 20 -0.64 -10.35 -1.51
CA ASP A 20 -1.05 -11.74 -1.20
C ASP A 20 -2.51 -12.00 -1.64
N LEU A 21 -3.43 -11.10 -1.29
CA LEU A 21 -4.83 -11.20 -1.72
C LEU A 21 -4.97 -11.17 -3.26
N SER A 22 -4.14 -10.37 -3.94
CA SER A 22 -4.12 -10.33 -5.40
C SER A 22 -3.67 -11.66 -5.99
N PHE A 23 -2.64 -12.27 -5.39
CA PHE A 23 -2.13 -13.57 -5.80
C PHE A 23 -3.16 -14.68 -5.59
N ASP A 24 -3.81 -14.72 -4.42
CA ASP A 24 -4.85 -15.70 -4.11
C ASP A 24 -6.02 -15.64 -5.09
N GLN A 25 -6.47 -14.44 -5.44
CA GLN A 25 -7.55 -14.27 -6.40
C GLN A 25 -7.16 -14.68 -7.82
N LEU A 26 -5.91 -14.43 -8.22
CA LEU A 26 -5.39 -14.91 -9.51
C LEU A 26 -5.32 -16.44 -9.53
N GLN A 27 -4.82 -17.07 -8.47
CA GLN A 27 -4.79 -18.52 -8.35
C GLN A 27 -6.19 -19.14 -8.42
N GLN A 28 -7.14 -18.59 -7.68
CA GLN A 28 -8.52 -19.08 -7.66
C GLN A 28 -9.19 -18.91 -9.04
N ALA A 29 -8.96 -17.79 -9.73
CA ALA A 29 -9.46 -17.58 -11.08
C ALA A 29 -8.91 -18.63 -12.06
N LEU A 30 -7.61 -18.93 -11.99
CA LEU A 30 -6.98 -19.98 -12.80
C LEU A 30 -7.55 -21.37 -12.47
N ALA A 31 -7.72 -21.70 -11.19
CA ALA A 31 -8.33 -22.96 -10.75
C ALA A 31 -9.77 -23.13 -11.28
N ASN A 32 -10.50 -22.02 -11.42
CA ASN A 32 -11.84 -21.98 -11.99
C ASN A 32 -11.87 -21.95 -13.54
N GLY A 33 -10.71 -22.04 -14.20
CA GLY A 33 -10.61 -22.04 -15.66
C GLY A 33 -10.80 -20.67 -16.32
N ALA A 34 -10.62 -19.57 -15.57
CA ALA A 34 -10.72 -18.23 -16.13
C ALA A 34 -9.64 -18.00 -17.19
N THR A 35 -10.04 -17.47 -18.34
CA THR A 35 -9.15 -17.11 -19.46
C THR A 35 -8.77 -15.63 -19.46
N SER A 36 -9.32 -14.85 -18.53
CA SER A 36 -9.07 -13.43 -18.36
C SER A 36 -8.81 -13.08 -16.89
N ARG A 37 -8.18 -11.93 -16.66
CA ARG A 37 -7.97 -11.41 -15.30
C ARG A 37 -9.32 -11.14 -14.62
N PRO A 38 -9.46 -11.47 -13.32
CA PRO A 38 -10.69 -11.21 -12.58
C PRO A 38 -10.94 -9.71 -12.46
N ALA A 39 -12.21 -9.31 -12.43
CA ALA A 39 -12.59 -7.89 -12.33
C ALA A 39 -12.04 -7.20 -11.06
N SER A 40 -11.83 -7.98 -10.00
CA SER A 40 -11.24 -7.55 -8.75
C SER A 40 -9.77 -7.15 -8.86
N ASP A 41 -9.01 -7.65 -9.84
CA ASP A 41 -7.60 -7.29 -10.08
C ASP A 41 -7.43 -5.77 -10.26
N LYS A 42 -8.35 -5.15 -11.01
CA LYS A 42 -8.35 -3.69 -11.21
C LYS A 42 -8.59 -2.95 -9.90
N VAL A 43 -9.50 -3.44 -9.06
CA VAL A 43 -9.82 -2.81 -7.77
C VAL A 43 -8.64 -2.96 -6.81
N LEU A 44 -8.01 -4.14 -6.75
CA LEU A 44 -6.82 -4.37 -5.92
C LEU A 44 -5.64 -3.50 -6.35
N ALA A 45 -5.42 -3.33 -7.66
CA ALA A 45 -4.42 -2.39 -8.17
C ALA A 45 -4.70 -0.93 -7.76
N GLN A 46 -5.98 -0.53 -7.68
CA GLN A 46 -6.35 0.79 -7.17
C GLN A 46 -6.09 0.92 -5.67
N VAL A 47 -6.42 -0.10 -4.88
CA VAL A 47 -6.12 -0.16 -3.44
C VAL A 47 -4.62 -0.03 -3.19
N ARG A 48 -3.81 -0.86 -3.85
CA ARG A 48 -2.34 -0.83 -3.74
C ARG A 48 -1.78 0.58 -3.97
N ARG A 49 -2.18 1.22 -5.07
CA ARG A 49 -1.73 2.59 -5.40
C ARG A 49 -2.18 3.63 -4.38
N ALA A 50 -3.38 3.50 -3.83
CA ALA A 50 -3.89 4.41 -2.81
C ALA A 50 -3.11 4.27 -1.50
N VAL A 51 -2.80 3.04 -1.10
CA VAL A 51 -2.02 2.74 0.10
C VAL A 51 -0.57 3.19 -0.05
N GLU A 52 0.10 2.88 -1.17
CA GLU A 52 1.45 3.38 -1.48
C GLU A 52 1.53 4.92 -1.46
N LYS A 53 0.49 5.58 -1.96
CA LYS A 53 0.41 7.04 -1.91
C LYS A 53 0.29 7.55 -0.47
N ALA A 54 -0.57 6.94 0.34
CA ALA A 54 -0.76 7.33 1.74
C ALA A 54 0.50 7.09 2.57
N GLU A 55 1.15 5.94 2.40
CA GLU A 55 2.44 5.58 3.02
C GLU A 55 3.51 6.63 2.70
N ARG A 56 3.67 6.98 1.42
CA ARG A 56 4.62 8.03 0.99
C ARG A 56 4.34 9.39 1.61
N LEU A 57 3.07 9.80 1.68
CA LEU A 57 2.69 11.08 2.29
C LEU A 57 2.99 11.12 3.79
N LEU A 58 2.82 10.00 4.50
CA LEU A 58 3.18 9.89 5.91
C LEU A 58 4.70 10.00 6.12
N ARG A 59 5.50 9.35 5.27
CA ARG A 59 6.97 9.48 5.33
C ARG A 59 7.44 10.91 5.03
N GLN A 60 6.83 11.59 4.06
CA GLN A 60 7.11 13.01 3.81
C GLN A 60 6.78 13.90 5.01
N LEU A 61 5.70 13.58 5.74
CA LEU A 61 5.33 14.31 6.94
C LEU A 61 6.31 14.04 8.09
N ASP A 62 6.80 12.81 8.25
CA ASP A 62 7.85 12.45 9.21
C ASP A 62 9.16 13.19 8.92
N ASP A 63 9.59 13.19 7.65
CA ASP A 63 10.80 13.88 7.19
C ASP A 63 10.70 15.40 7.39
N GLY A 64 9.55 16.00 7.05
CA GLY A 64 9.29 17.43 7.21
C GLY A 64 9.15 17.86 8.68
N SER A 65 8.65 16.98 9.54
CA SER A 65 8.59 17.22 11.00
C SER A 65 9.96 17.16 11.66
N SER A 66 10.92 16.47 11.03
CA SER A 66 12.30 16.34 11.51
C SER A 66 13.21 17.52 11.10
N GLY A 67 12.76 18.41 10.20
CA GLY A 67 13.54 19.52 9.64
C GLY A 67 13.12 20.95 10.07
N GLY A 68 12.22 21.09 11.05
CA GLY A 68 11.60 22.37 11.42
C GLY A 68 12.29 23.19 12.53
N GLY A 69 13.60 23.06 12.72
CA GLY A 69 14.32 23.75 13.80
C GLY A 69 15.78 24.05 13.47
N ASP A 70 16.03 24.97 12.53
CA ASP A 70 17.08 26.00 12.58
C ASP A 70 17.04 26.79 11.26
N ASP A 71 16.60 28.05 11.31
CA ASP A 71 17.09 29.17 10.51
C ASP A 71 16.23 30.39 10.85
N ALA A 72 16.66 31.08 11.91
CA ALA A 72 16.19 32.39 12.36
C ALA A 72 17.35 33.39 12.29
#